data_AF-A0A3A4SIQ6-F1
#
_entry.id   AF-A0A3A4SIQ6-F1
#
_cell.length_a   1.000
_cell.length_b   1.000
_cell.length_c   1.000
_cell.angle_alpha   90.00
_cell.angle_beta   90.00
_cell.angle_gamma   90.00
#
_symmetry.space_group_name_H-M   'P 1'
#
loop_
_entity.id
_entity.type
_entity.pdbx_description
1 polymer ?
#
loop_
_entity_poly.entity_id
_entity_poly.type
_entity_poly.pdbx_seq_one_letter_code
_entity_poly.pdbx_strand_id
1 'polypeptide(L)' 'MEPIRYISDEHNNITGVIVPIDLWREIQSEKETAHLLKSETMKKRLLKAKNSKEGIPFDEACKKLGV' A
#
# COMPACT_ATOMS: atom_id res chain seq x y z
N MET A 1 -9.63 1.48 21.02
CA MET A 1 -9.36 0.67 19.82
C MET A 1 -10.64 -0.10 19.54
N GLU A 2 -11.35 0.23 18.46
CA GLU A 2 -12.55 -0.52 18.09
C GLU A 2 -12.14 -1.91 17.57
N PRO A 3 -12.76 -2.99 18.06
CA PRO A 3 -12.37 -4.34 17.68
C PRO A 3 -12.85 -4.70 16.27
N ILE A 4 -11.99 -5.39 15.51
CA ILE A 4 -12.34 -6.01 14.23
C ILE A 4 -13.40 -7.09 14.49
N ARG A 5 -14.46 -7.12 13.69
CA ARG A 5 -15.54 -8.10 13.81
C ARG A 5 -15.66 -8.93 12.55
N TYR A 6 -15.82 -10.24 12.71
CA TYR A 6 -16.01 -11.19 11.62
C TYR A 6 -17.49 -11.54 11.49
N ILE A 7 -17.97 -11.61 10.26
CA ILE A 7 -19.33 -12.03 9.93
C ILE A 7 -19.22 -13.43 9.33
N SER A 8 -19.97 -14.38 9.90
CA SER A 8 -20.06 -15.74 9.42
C SER A 8 -21.44 -16.03 8.84
N ASP A 9 -21.50 -16.92 7.84
CA ASP A 9 -22.75 -17.49 7.35
C ASP A 9 -23.29 -18.60 8.27
N GLU A 10 -24.39 -19.22 7.84
CA GLU A 10 -25.09 -20.31 8.52
C GLU A 10 -24.24 -21.58 8.69
N HIS A 11 -23.20 -21.74 7.86
CA HIS A 11 -22.25 -22.85 7.89
C HIS A 11 -20.95 -22.50 8.62
N ASN A 12 -20.93 -21.35 9.32
CA ASN A 12 -19.78 -20.83 10.05
C ASN A 12 -18.60 -20.42 9.16
N ASN A 13 -18.82 -20.18 7.85
CA ASN A 13 -17.82 -19.63 6.96
C ASN A 13 -17.77 -18.11 7.10
N ILE A 14 -16.56 -17.54 7.20
CA ILE A 14 -16.37 -16.09 7.24
C ILE A 14 -16.71 -15.51 5.87
N THR A 15 -17.75 -14.69 5.80
CA THR A 15 -18.20 -14.02 4.57
C THR A 15 -17.86 -12.53 4.54
N GLY A 16 -17.55 -11.93 5.70
CA GLY A 16 -17.23 -10.52 5.77
C GLY A 16 -16.49 -10.12 7.04
N VAL A 17 -15.95 -8.91 7.03
CA VAL A 17 -15.28 -8.28 8.17
C VAL A 17 -15.74 -6.83 8.29
N ILE A 18 -16.05 -6.40 9.51
CA ILE A 18 -16.29 -5.01 9.88
C ILE A 18 -15.01 -4.48 10.53
N VAL A 19 -14.46 -3.42 9.93
CA VAL A 19 -13.26 -2.72 10.43
C VAL A 19 -13.58 -1.26 10.72
N PRO A 20 -12.81 -0.61 11.62
CA PRO A 20 -12.85 0.85 11.77
C PRO A 20 -12.51 1.56 10.47
N ILE A 21 -13.11 2.73 10.24
CA ILE A 21 -12.95 3.46 8.97
C ILE A 21 -11.50 3.89 8.70
N ASP A 22 -10.73 4.19 9.74
CA ASP A 22 -9.31 4.57 9.59
C ASP A 22 -8.47 3.39 9.10
N LEU A 23 -8.71 2.19 9.65
CA LEU A 23 -8.06 0.97 9.20
C LEU A 23 -8.45 0.62 7.75
N TRP A 24 -9.73 0.83 7.38
CA TRP A 24 -10.15 0.64 5.99
C TRP A 24 -9.40 1.58 5.03
N ARG A 25 -9.25 2.85 5.39
CA ARG A 25 -8.53 3.85 4.58
C ARG A 25 -7.06 3.48 4.40
N GLU A 26 -6.41 2.99 5.47
CA GLU A 26 -5.03 2.48 5.41
C GLU A 26 -4.93 1.29 4.44
N ILE A 27 -5.75 0.25 4.63
CA ILE A 27 -5.79 -0.92 3.73
C ILE A 27 -6.08 -0.52 2.28
N GLN A 28 -6.99 0.42 2.06
CA GLN A 28 -7.34 0.89 0.73
C GLN A 28 -6.21 1.70 0.09
N SER A 29 -5.47 2.50 0.87
CA SER A 29 -4.28 3.22 0.40
C SER A 29 -3.17 2.28 -0.05
N GLU A 30 -3.09 1.09 0.55
CA GLU A 30 -2.13 0.07 0.18
C GLU A 30 -2.51 -0.72 -1.09
N LYS A 31 -3.67 -0.51 -1.71
CA LYS A 31 -4.05 -1.26 -2.93
C LYS A 31 -3.02 -1.11 -4.05
N GLU A 32 -2.48 0.08 -4.23
CA GLU A 32 -1.46 0.37 -5.25
C GLU A 32 -0.10 -0.24 -4.85
N THR A 33 0.30 -0.13 -3.59
CA THR A 33 1.53 -0.75 -3.08
C THR A 33 1.45 -2.28 -3.13
N ALA A 34 0.36 -2.89 -2.70
CA ALA A 34 0.10 -4.32 -2.78
C ALA A 34 0.12 -4.80 -4.23
N HIS A 35 -0.40 -4.00 -5.18
CA HIS A 35 -0.30 -4.30 -6.61
C HIS A 35 1.16 -4.31 -7.08
N LEU A 36 1.95 -3.29 -6.72
CA LEU A 36 3.38 -3.23 -7.05
C LEU A 36 4.17 -4.39 -6.42
N LEU A 37 3.82 -4.83 -5.21
CA LEU A 37 4.49 -5.94 -4.53
C LEU A 37 4.23 -7.32 -5.16
N LYS A 38 3.23 -7.47 -6.05
CA LYS A 38 2.96 -8.73 -6.77
C LYS A 38 4.09 -9.10 -7.75
N SER A 39 4.83 -8.12 -8.24
CA SER A 39 5.97 -8.35 -9.13
C SER A 39 7.27 -8.36 -8.33
N GLU A 40 8.03 -9.46 -8.39
CA GLU A 40 9.34 -9.56 -7.74
C GLU A 40 10.32 -8.47 -8.20
N THR A 41 10.26 -8.09 -9.49
CA THR A 41 11.06 -7.00 -10.03
C THR A 41 10.68 -5.66 -9.39
N MET A 42 9.39 -5.40 -9.24
CA MET A 42 8.90 -4.13 -8.70
C MET A 42 9.11 -4.05 -7.18
N LYS A 43 8.93 -5.15 -6.46
CA LYS A 43 9.27 -5.29 -5.04
C LYS A 43 10.74 -4.96 -4.77
N LYS A 44 11.68 -5.47 -5.60
CA LYS A 44 13.10 -5.11 -5.50
C LYS A 44 13.35 -3.62 -5.73
N ARG A 45 12.68 -3.02 -6.72
CA ARG A 45 12.78 -1.57 -6.99
C ARG A 45 12.27 -0.73 -5.82
N LEU A 46 11.11 -1.08 -5.26
CA LEU A 46 10.53 -0.40 -4.10
C LEU A 46 11.44 -0.50 -2.87
N LEU A 47 11.98 -1.68 -2.57
CA LEU A 47 12.90 -1.87 -1.45
C LEU A 47 14.19 -1.06 -1.63
N LYS A 48 14.72 -1.00 -2.86
CA LYS A 48 15.88 -0.17 -3.18
C LYS A 48 15.57 1.32 -2.98
N ALA A 49 14.43 1.79 -3.47
CA ALA A 49 14.00 3.19 -3.32
C ALA A 49 13.78 3.58 -1.86
N LYS A 50 13.13 2.72 -1.06
CA LYS A 50 12.90 2.94 0.38
C LYS A 50 14.20 3.14 1.16
N ASN A 51 15.25 2.41 0.76
CA ASN A 51 16.56 2.48 1.42
C ASN A 51 17.48 3.55 0.81
N SER A 52 17.05 4.25 -0.26
CA SER A 52 17.82 5.33 -0.85
C SER A 52 17.81 6.54 0.08
N LYS A 53 18.99 7.04 0.41
CA LYS A 53 19.18 8.32 1.13
C LYS A 53 19.55 9.47 0.20
N GLU A 54 19.73 9.17 -1.07
CA GLU A 54 20.13 10.12 -2.09
C GLU A 54 18.92 10.46 -2.98
N GLY A 55 18.88 11.71 -3.41
CA GLY A 55 17.89 12.26 -4.32
C GLY A 55 18.46 13.50 -5.00
N ILE A 56 17.73 14.01 -5.98
CA ILE A 56 18.06 15.29 -6.63
C ILE A 56 17.02 16.35 -6.22
N PRO A 57 17.41 17.63 -6.11
CA PRO A 57 16.46 18.72 -5.92
C PRO A 57 15.38 18.72 -7.00
N PHE A 58 14.18 19.15 -6.66
CA PHE A 58 13.04 19.17 -7.57
C PHE A 58 13.33 19.96 -8.86
N ASP A 59 13.93 21.14 -8.74
CA ASP A 59 14.29 21.97 -9.90
C ASP A 59 15.31 21.29 -10.82
N GLU A 60 16.23 20.51 -10.24
CA GLU A 60 17.20 19.73 -11.02
C GLU A 60 16.51 18.56 -11.73
N ALA A 61 15.52 17.93 -11.09
CA ALA A 61 14.69 16.90 -11.70
C ALA A 61 13.89 17.45 -12.89
N CYS A 62 13.21 18.59 -12.73
CA CYS A 62 12.46 19.26 -13.80
C CYS A 62 13.37 19.55 -15.00
N LYS A 63 14.54 20.16 -14.77
CA LYS A 63 15.53 20.43 -15.83
C LYS A 63 16.01 19.18 -16.54
N LYS A 64 16.30 18.09 -15.81
CA LYS A 64 16.76 16.81 -16.40
C LYS A 64 15.65 16.11 -17.19
N LEU A 65 14.41 16.22 -16.75
CA LEU A 65 13.25 15.57 -17.36
C LEU A 65 12.60 16.41 -18.47
N GLY A 66 12.98 17.67 -18.62
CA GLY A 66 12.46 18.58 -19.65
C GLY A 66 11.01 18.99 -19.41
N VAL A 67 10.60 19.07 -18.14
CA VAL A 67 9.25 19.46 -17.68
C VAL A 67 9.29 20.71 -16.81
#